data_AF-A0A2L0QUD7-F1
#
_entry.id   AF-A0A2L0QUD7-F1
#
_cell.length_a   1.000
_cell.length_b   1.000
_cell.length_c   1.000
_cell.angle_alpha   90.00
_cell.angle_beta   90.00
_cell.angle_gamma   90.00
#
_symmetry.space_group_name_H-M   'P 1'
#
loop_
_entity.id
_entity.type
_entity.pdbx_description
1 polymer ?
#
loop_
_entity_poly.entity_id
_entity_poly.type
_entity_poly.pdbx_seq_one_letter_code
_entity_poly.pdbx_strand_id
1 'polypeptide(L)'
;MKLRLFPQEPAGLDLLSQLAQQIVLAAATLAEILGVPAAEHDKLVEDMHNHEAKSAELHFALLTHMRSSFVNPLPREDMYALSRYLNEAMEKMDAAAELVALYKLERLPKRAADQLEIISRQAELTVDAMRRLNNLDDLEDYWIEILRLTKRAERTHRVWVADMIADMKWAQYSRNRDIANQLVEVTKDMRRIATQVGSLIVKES
;
A
#
# COMPACT_ATOMS: atom_id res chain seq x y z
N MET A 1 -31.24 -0.01 -31.05
CA MET A 1 -29.82 -0.39 -30.85
C MET A 1 -29.16 0.66 -29.97
N LYS A 2 -28.70 0.29 -28.76
CA LYS A 2 -27.85 1.17 -27.94
C LYS A 2 -26.44 1.14 -28.54
N LEU A 3 -26.01 2.23 -29.16
CA LEU A 3 -24.65 2.42 -29.64
C LEU A 3 -23.71 2.51 -28.41
N ARG A 4 -23.08 1.39 -28.04
CA ARG A 4 -21.93 1.35 -27.14
C ARG A 4 -20.70 1.83 -27.93
N LEU A 5 -20.48 3.15 -27.95
CA LEU A 5 -19.28 3.76 -28.49
C LEU A 5 -18.14 3.59 -27.48
N PHE A 6 -17.35 2.52 -27.67
CA PHE A 6 -16.11 2.15 -26.98
C PHE A 6 -16.24 1.81 -25.48
N PRO A 7 -15.83 0.62 -25.02
CA PRO A 7 -15.51 0.41 -23.62
C PRO A 7 -14.19 1.13 -23.36
N GLN A 8 -14.25 2.42 -23.04
CA GLN A 8 -13.14 3.04 -22.31
C GLN A 8 -13.15 2.34 -20.95
N GLU A 9 -12.11 1.59 -20.61
CA GLU A 9 -11.86 1.31 -19.20
C GLU A 9 -11.95 2.66 -18.48
N PRO A 10 -12.74 2.77 -17.40
CA PRO A 10 -12.93 4.06 -16.76
C PRO A 10 -11.57 4.52 -16.24
N ALA A 11 -10.99 5.54 -16.87
CA ALA A 11 -9.63 6.00 -16.62
C ALA A 11 -9.34 6.23 -15.11
N GLY A 12 -10.36 6.58 -14.33
CA GLY A 12 -10.24 6.67 -12.88
C GLY A 12 -9.93 5.35 -12.16
N LEU A 13 -10.51 4.22 -12.58
CA LEU A 13 -10.19 2.89 -12.00
C LEU A 13 -8.79 2.42 -12.40
N ASP A 14 -8.38 2.73 -13.63
CA ASP A 14 -7.01 2.46 -14.08
C ASP A 14 -5.99 3.25 -13.25
N LEU A 15 -6.23 4.54 -13.00
CA LEU A 15 -5.40 5.35 -12.11
C LEU A 15 -5.33 4.79 -10.67
N LEU A 16 -6.44 4.32 -10.12
CA LEU A 16 -6.46 3.63 -8.81
C LEU A 16 -5.65 2.34 -8.83
N SER A 17 -5.74 1.55 -9.90
CA SER A 17 -4.95 0.33 -10.07
C SER A 17 -3.45 0.64 -10.19
N GLN A 18 -3.07 1.68 -10.94
CA GLN A 18 -1.69 2.14 -11.06
C GLN A 18 -1.13 2.66 -9.72
N LEU A 19 -1.93 3.35 -8.91
CA LEU A 19 -1.56 3.73 -7.54
C LEU A 19 -1.25 2.48 -6.69
N ALA A 20 -2.15 1.49 -6.69
CA ALA A 20 -1.92 0.23 -5.99
C ALA A 20 -0.68 -0.52 -6.51
N GLN A 21 -0.39 -0.43 -7.81
CA GLN A 21 0.79 -1.03 -8.42
C GLN A 21 2.08 -0.40 -7.93
N GLN A 22 2.10 0.91 -7.60
CA GLN A 22 3.29 1.53 -6.98
C GLN A 22 3.61 0.89 -5.63
N ILE A 23 2.60 0.52 -4.83
CA ILE A 23 2.81 -0.17 -3.54
C ILE A 23 3.44 -1.56 -3.75
N VAL A 24 3.04 -2.29 -4.80
CA VAL A 24 3.67 -3.58 -5.16
C VAL A 24 5.14 -3.40 -5.50
N LEU A 25 5.47 -2.39 -6.33
CA LEU A 25 6.84 -2.09 -6.72
C LEU A 25 7.68 -1.67 -5.51
N ALA A 26 7.14 -0.77 -4.69
CA ALA A 26 7.77 -0.32 -3.44
C ALA A 26 8.01 -1.47 -2.45
N ALA A 27 7.09 -2.43 -2.34
CA ALA A 27 7.29 -3.62 -1.51
C ALA A 27 8.44 -4.50 -2.02
N ALA A 28 8.59 -4.63 -3.33
CA ALA A 28 9.71 -5.36 -3.93
C ALA A 28 11.05 -4.63 -3.69
N THR A 29 11.10 -3.32 -3.93
CA THR A 29 12.30 -2.50 -3.68
C THR A 29 12.70 -2.51 -2.20
N LEU A 30 11.73 -2.39 -1.29
CA LEU A 30 12.00 -2.45 0.15
C LEU A 30 12.45 -3.86 0.59
N ALA A 31 11.98 -4.92 -0.07
CA ALA A 31 12.49 -6.28 0.15
C ALA A 31 13.94 -6.43 -0.34
N GLU A 32 14.32 -5.78 -1.44
CA GLU A 32 15.70 -5.71 -1.92
C GLU A 32 16.61 -4.99 -0.91
N ILE A 33 16.15 -3.87 -0.34
CA ILE A 33 16.85 -3.14 0.73
C ILE A 33 17.18 -4.07 1.91
N LEU A 34 16.29 -5.01 2.25
CA LEU A 34 16.55 -5.99 3.33
C LEU A 34 17.67 -6.99 3.00
N GLY A 35 17.92 -7.22 1.72
CA GLY A 35 18.85 -8.24 1.22
C GLY A 35 20.25 -7.72 0.90
N VAL A 36 20.42 -6.40 0.71
CA VAL A 36 21.70 -5.79 0.30
C VAL A 36 22.44 -5.13 1.47
N PRO A 37 23.78 -4.96 1.36
CA PRO A 37 24.57 -4.20 2.34
C PRO A 37 24.16 -2.72 2.41
N ALA A 38 24.42 -2.08 3.55
CA ALA A 38 24.08 -0.67 3.77
C ALA A 38 24.72 0.31 2.75
N ALA A 39 25.82 -0.06 2.11
CA ALA A 39 26.46 0.74 1.06
C ALA A 39 25.63 0.85 -0.22
N GLU A 40 24.64 -0.04 -0.41
CA GLU A 40 23.76 -0.08 -1.58
C GLU A 40 22.37 0.52 -1.29
N HIS A 41 22.09 0.91 -0.04
CA HIS A 41 20.79 1.45 0.38
C HIS A 41 20.45 2.76 -0.32
N ASP A 42 21.42 3.67 -0.49
CA ASP A 42 21.16 5.01 -1.03
C ASP A 42 20.48 4.96 -2.41
N LYS A 43 20.90 4.05 -3.28
CA LYS A 43 20.31 3.87 -4.61
C LYS A 43 18.88 3.36 -4.53
N LEU A 44 18.63 2.36 -3.69
CA LEU A 44 17.29 1.77 -3.54
C LEU A 44 16.31 2.72 -2.84
N VAL A 45 16.82 3.57 -1.95
CA VAL A 45 16.01 4.65 -1.35
C VAL A 45 15.66 5.71 -2.40
N GLU A 46 16.56 6.05 -3.31
CA GLU A 46 16.22 6.90 -4.45
C GLU A 46 15.13 6.26 -5.34
N ASP A 47 15.19 4.95 -5.58
CA ASP A 47 14.13 4.22 -6.29
C ASP A 47 12.79 4.26 -5.53
N MET A 48 12.79 4.20 -4.20
CA MET A 48 11.59 4.37 -3.36
C MET A 48 10.99 5.77 -3.46
N HIS A 49 11.82 6.81 -3.43
CA HIS A 49 11.38 8.19 -3.64
C HIS A 49 10.77 8.38 -5.04
N ASN A 50 11.31 7.71 -6.06
CA ASN A 50 10.73 7.72 -7.39
C ASN A 50 9.34 7.04 -7.45
N HIS A 51 9.13 5.96 -6.70
CA HIS A 51 7.82 5.32 -6.55
C HIS A 51 6.81 6.22 -5.82
N GLU A 52 7.24 6.90 -4.76
CA GLU A 52 6.41 7.87 -4.02
C GLU A 52 6.01 9.04 -4.91
N ALA A 53 6.98 9.68 -5.58
CA ALA A 53 6.73 10.78 -6.49
C ALA A 53 5.76 10.35 -7.61
N LYS A 54 5.91 9.12 -8.13
CA LYS A 54 4.99 8.59 -9.14
C LYS A 54 3.58 8.37 -8.59
N SER A 55 3.47 7.88 -7.36
CA SER A 55 2.18 7.76 -6.68
C SER A 55 1.51 9.11 -6.50
N ALA A 56 2.25 10.14 -6.07
CA ALA A 56 1.73 11.50 -5.93
C ALA A 56 1.22 12.05 -7.28
N GLU A 57 1.98 11.89 -8.36
CA GLU A 57 1.54 12.25 -9.72
C GLU A 57 0.21 11.58 -10.11
N LEU A 58 0.09 10.28 -9.89
CA LEU A 58 -1.12 9.50 -10.19
C LEU A 58 -2.30 9.96 -9.33
N HIS A 59 -2.06 10.25 -8.06
CA HIS A 59 -3.06 10.81 -7.15
C HIS A 59 -3.60 12.14 -7.70
N PHE A 60 -2.72 13.09 -8.06
CA PHE A 60 -3.12 14.37 -8.65
C PHE A 60 -3.83 14.22 -9.99
N ALA A 61 -3.38 13.27 -10.83
CA ALA A 61 -4.04 12.96 -12.10
C ALA A 61 -5.48 12.49 -11.86
N LEU A 62 -5.71 11.65 -10.86
CA LEU A 62 -7.04 11.17 -10.48
C LEU A 62 -7.94 12.29 -9.95
N LEU A 63 -7.42 13.17 -9.09
CA LEU A 63 -8.18 14.34 -8.63
C LEU A 63 -8.60 15.24 -9.80
N THR A 64 -7.70 15.45 -10.76
CA THR A 64 -7.95 16.23 -11.97
C THR A 64 -8.99 15.55 -12.87
N HIS A 65 -8.90 14.23 -13.03
CA HIS A 65 -9.87 13.43 -13.76
C HIS A 65 -11.27 13.52 -13.13
N MET A 66 -11.37 13.36 -11.81
CA MET A 66 -12.66 13.46 -11.10
C MET A 66 -13.33 14.83 -11.24
N ARG A 67 -12.56 15.92 -11.35
CA ARG A 67 -13.08 17.27 -11.55
C ARG A 67 -13.62 17.50 -12.96
N SER A 68 -12.97 16.90 -13.96
CA SER A 68 -13.27 17.11 -15.39
C SER A 68 -14.23 16.08 -15.98
N SER A 69 -14.32 14.89 -15.39
CA SER A 69 -15.21 13.82 -15.85
C SER A 69 -16.66 14.04 -15.38
N PHE A 70 -17.59 14.03 -16.34
CA PHE A 70 -19.03 14.12 -16.08
C PHE A 70 -19.66 12.76 -15.73
N VAL A 71 -18.99 11.64 -16.02
CA VAL A 71 -19.47 10.29 -15.74
C VAL A 71 -18.35 9.50 -15.08
N ASN A 72 -18.53 9.14 -13.80
CA ASN A 72 -17.62 8.29 -13.06
C ASN A 72 -18.29 6.95 -12.73
N PRO A 73 -17.56 5.84 -12.71
CA PRO A 73 -18.12 4.53 -12.36
C PRO A 73 -18.45 4.39 -10.87
N LEU A 74 -17.89 5.27 -10.04
CA LEU A 74 -18.07 5.30 -8.59
C LEU A 74 -18.34 6.74 -8.11
N PRO A 75 -18.92 6.91 -6.92
CA PRO A 75 -19.01 8.22 -6.29
C PRO A 75 -17.62 8.84 -6.10
N ARG A 76 -17.52 10.16 -6.35
CA ARG A 76 -16.24 10.90 -6.28
C ARG A 76 -15.62 10.87 -4.88
N GLU A 77 -16.45 10.85 -3.84
CA GLU A 77 -15.99 10.75 -2.45
C GLU A 77 -15.24 9.44 -2.19
N ASP A 78 -15.74 8.33 -2.73
CA ASP A 78 -15.14 7.00 -2.56
C ASP A 78 -13.85 6.90 -3.38
N MET A 79 -13.84 7.40 -4.63
CA MET A 79 -12.62 7.48 -5.44
C MET A 79 -11.54 8.33 -4.77
N TYR A 80 -11.91 9.47 -4.18
CA TYR A 80 -11.00 10.32 -3.42
C TYR A 80 -10.42 9.56 -2.21
N ALA A 81 -11.28 8.93 -1.39
CA ALA A 81 -10.85 8.17 -0.22
C ALA A 81 -9.88 7.04 -0.58
N LEU A 82 -10.21 6.24 -1.60
CA LEU A 82 -9.34 5.16 -2.10
C LEU A 82 -7.97 5.71 -2.54
N SER A 83 -7.97 6.77 -3.36
CA SER A 83 -6.74 7.38 -3.87
C SER A 83 -5.85 7.95 -2.76
N ARG A 84 -6.46 8.50 -1.72
CA ARG A 84 -5.77 9.07 -0.58
C ARG A 84 -5.13 7.98 0.27
N TYR A 85 -5.86 6.92 0.60
CA TYR A 85 -5.29 5.83 1.40
C TYR A 85 -4.19 5.05 0.66
N LEU A 86 -4.30 4.91 -0.66
CA LEU A 86 -3.22 4.36 -1.49
C LEU A 86 -1.97 5.23 -1.42
N ASN A 87 -2.11 6.55 -1.54
CA ASN A 87 -0.97 7.47 -1.44
C ASN A 87 -0.36 7.47 -0.03
N GLU A 88 -1.19 7.53 1.02
CA GLU A 88 -0.74 7.47 2.41
C GLU A 88 0.02 6.16 2.74
N ALA A 89 -0.35 5.04 2.10
CA ALA A 89 0.36 3.77 2.22
C ALA A 89 1.74 3.83 1.53
N MET A 90 1.81 4.41 0.32
CA MET A 90 3.06 4.59 -0.41
C MET A 90 4.03 5.52 0.34
N GLU A 91 3.56 6.65 0.86
CA GLU A 91 4.37 7.58 1.67
C GLU A 91 5.02 6.87 2.88
N LYS A 92 4.31 5.95 3.53
CA LYS A 92 4.85 5.18 4.67
C LYS A 92 5.85 4.11 4.24
N MET A 93 5.68 3.52 3.05
CA MET A 93 6.67 2.61 2.47
C MET A 93 7.97 3.36 2.18
N ASP A 94 7.89 4.56 1.60
CA ASP A 94 9.03 5.42 1.33
C ASP A 94 9.73 5.85 2.63
N ALA A 95 8.96 6.31 3.62
CA ALA A 95 9.50 6.66 4.94
C ALA A 95 10.19 5.46 5.63
N ALA A 96 9.69 4.23 5.46
CA ALA A 96 10.36 3.04 5.99
C ALA A 96 11.72 2.82 5.33
N ALA A 97 11.84 3.01 4.02
CA ALA A 97 13.10 2.92 3.28
C ALA A 97 14.10 3.99 3.72
N GLU A 98 13.64 5.24 3.82
CA GLU A 98 14.45 6.37 4.28
C GLU A 98 15.02 6.11 5.69
N LEU A 99 14.19 5.62 6.62
CA LEU A 99 14.63 5.27 7.97
C LEU A 99 15.71 4.18 7.98
N VAL A 100 15.64 3.19 7.07
CA VAL A 100 16.67 2.15 6.97
C VAL A 100 18.04 2.76 6.65
N ALA A 101 18.09 3.65 5.67
CA ALA A 101 19.33 4.32 5.26
C ALA A 101 19.82 5.32 6.32
N LEU A 102 18.95 6.19 6.83
CA LEU A 102 19.28 7.18 7.86
C LEU A 102 19.84 6.53 9.14
N TYR A 103 19.28 5.39 9.53
CA TYR A 103 19.72 4.64 10.71
C TYR A 103 20.90 3.70 10.45
N LYS A 104 21.34 3.60 9.20
CA LYS A 104 22.43 2.74 8.72
C LYS A 104 22.24 1.30 9.22
N LEU A 105 21.04 0.75 9.03
CA LEU A 105 20.72 -0.58 9.50
C LEU A 105 21.29 -1.62 8.56
N GLU A 106 22.42 -2.23 8.92
CA GLU A 106 23.06 -3.26 8.10
C GLU A 106 22.20 -4.52 7.90
N ARG A 107 21.34 -4.83 8.88
CA ARG A 107 20.43 -5.98 8.84
C ARG A 107 19.14 -5.64 9.57
N LEU A 108 18.03 -5.88 8.90
CA LEU A 108 16.72 -5.86 9.53
C LEU A 108 16.35 -7.26 10.08
N PRO A 109 15.54 -7.32 11.15
CA PRO A 109 15.05 -8.58 11.69
C PRO A 109 14.27 -9.38 10.64
N LYS A 110 14.31 -10.72 10.71
CA LYS A 110 13.53 -11.60 9.81
C LYS A 110 12.04 -11.24 9.76
N ARG A 111 11.50 -10.74 10.88
CA ARG A 111 10.12 -10.26 11.01
C ARG A 111 9.77 -9.11 10.05
N ALA A 112 10.75 -8.33 9.59
CA ALA A 112 10.53 -7.30 8.58
C ALA A 112 10.14 -7.93 7.23
N ALA A 113 10.80 -9.02 6.83
CA ALA A 113 10.45 -9.77 5.62
C ALA A 113 9.03 -10.36 5.73
N ASP A 114 8.65 -10.90 6.90
CA ASP A 114 7.27 -11.39 7.14
C ASP A 114 6.22 -10.28 6.93
N GLN A 115 6.51 -9.04 7.35
CA GLN A 115 5.61 -7.89 7.13
C GLN A 115 5.54 -7.51 5.66
N LEU A 116 6.69 -7.45 4.96
CA LEU A 116 6.74 -7.12 3.54
C LEU A 116 6.03 -8.15 2.67
N GLU A 117 6.11 -9.44 3.00
CA GLU A 117 5.33 -10.50 2.34
C GLU A 117 3.82 -10.21 2.44
N ILE A 118 3.36 -9.82 3.63
CA ILE A 118 1.96 -9.47 3.85
C ILE A 118 1.56 -8.22 3.06
N ILE A 119 2.37 -7.16 3.11
CA ILE A 119 2.12 -5.91 2.37
C ILE A 119 2.08 -6.17 0.86
N SER A 120 3.04 -6.92 0.33
CA SER A 120 3.10 -7.29 -1.08
C SER A 120 1.83 -8.03 -1.48
N ARG A 121 1.39 -9.03 -0.69
CA ARG A 121 0.16 -9.75 -0.97
C ARG A 121 -1.09 -8.86 -0.90
N GLN A 122 -1.15 -7.95 0.07
CA GLN A 122 -2.25 -6.98 0.16
C GLN A 122 -2.27 -6.09 -1.09
N ALA A 123 -1.11 -5.60 -1.53
CA ALA A 123 -1.00 -4.71 -2.68
C ALA A 123 -1.41 -5.40 -3.99
N GLU A 124 -0.98 -6.64 -4.23
CA GLU A 124 -1.40 -7.43 -5.39
C GLU A 124 -2.93 -7.59 -5.46
N LEU A 125 -3.55 -7.99 -4.34
CA LEU A 125 -5.00 -8.13 -4.24
C LEU A 125 -5.71 -6.79 -4.48
N THR A 126 -5.15 -5.69 -3.98
CA THR A 126 -5.71 -4.35 -4.18
C THR A 126 -5.61 -3.89 -5.62
N VAL A 127 -4.51 -4.19 -6.35
CA VAL A 127 -4.37 -3.87 -7.78
C VAL A 127 -5.52 -4.46 -8.59
N ASP A 128 -5.81 -5.75 -8.38
CA ASP A 128 -6.90 -6.45 -9.06
C ASP A 128 -8.27 -5.90 -8.65
N ALA A 129 -8.47 -5.63 -7.36
CA ALA A 129 -9.72 -5.07 -6.84
C ALA A 129 -10.03 -3.69 -7.45
N MET A 130 -9.03 -2.80 -7.53
CA MET A 130 -9.22 -1.44 -8.08
C MET A 130 -9.71 -1.45 -9.53
N ARG A 131 -9.26 -2.42 -10.36
CA ARG A 131 -9.73 -2.58 -11.75
C ARG A 131 -11.18 -3.05 -11.84
N ARG A 132 -11.65 -3.80 -10.84
CA ARG A 132 -12.95 -4.46 -10.82
C ARG A 132 -14.01 -3.71 -10.02
N LEU A 133 -13.75 -2.48 -9.58
CA LEU A 133 -14.72 -1.70 -8.81
C LEU A 133 -16.02 -1.37 -9.58
N ASN A 134 -16.09 -1.65 -10.87
CA ASN A 134 -17.32 -1.60 -11.66
C ASN A 134 -18.20 -2.86 -11.53
N ASN A 135 -17.72 -3.92 -10.89
CA ASN A 135 -18.44 -5.15 -10.56
C ASN A 135 -18.18 -5.55 -9.10
N LEU A 136 -19.01 -5.03 -8.19
CA LEU A 136 -18.79 -5.13 -6.75
C LEU A 136 -19.06 -6.53 -6.17
N ASP A 137 -19.88 -7.34 -6.83
CA ASP A 137 -20.27 -8.69 -6.38
C ASP A 137 -19.06 -9.62 -6.17
N ASP A 138 -17.97 -9.40 -6.93
CA ASP A 138 -16.76 -10.22 -6.87
C ASP A 138 -15.72 -9.72 -5.83
N LEU A 139 -16.03 -8.68 -5.05
CA LEU A 139 -15.06 -8.01 -4.15
C LEU A 139 -15.21 -8.35 -2.66
N GLU A 140 -16.19 -9.18 -2.28
CA GLU A 140 -16.35 -9.63 -0.89
C GLU A 140 -15.13 -10.44 -0.42
N ASP A 141 -14.66 -11.39 -1.25
CA ASP A 141 -13.47 -12.20 -0.97
C ASP A 141 -12.21 -11.34 -0.79
N TYR A 142 -12.07 -10.29 -1.61
CA TYR A 142 -10.97 -9.32 -1.48
C TYR A 142 -10.98 -8.65 -0.11
N TRP A 143 -12.14 -8.14 0.32
CA TRP A 143 -12.26 -7.45 1.60
C TRP A 143 -11.94 -8.39 2.79
N ILE A 144 -12.50 -9.61 2.77
CA ILE A 144 -12.26 -10.62 3.81
C ILE A 144 -10.77 -10.99 3.88
N GLU A 145 -10.13 -11.17 2.72
CA GLU A 145 -8.73 -11.56 2.66
C GLU A 145 -7.79 -10.44 3.17
N ILE A 146 -8.02 -9.18 2.80
CA ILE A 146 -7.24 -8.05 3.33
C ILE A 146 -7.40 -7.93 4.85
N LEU A 147 -8.61 -8.14 5.39
CA LEU A 147 -8.82 -8.16 6.84
C LEU A 147 -8.04 -9.29 7.52
N ARG A 148 -8.01 -10.48 6.94
CA ARG A 148 -7.24 -11.63 7.44
C ARG A 148 -5.74 -11.33 7.46
N LEU A 149 -5.22 -10.80 6.36
CA LEU A 149 -3.81 -10.40 6.22
C LEU A 149 -3.43 -9.31 7.23
N THR A 150 -4.28 -8.29 7.41
CA THR A 150 -4.03 -7.21 8.38
C THR A 150 -3.97 -7.75 9.82
N LYS A 151 -4.87 -8.66 10.20
CA LYS A 151 -4.83 -9.30 11.52
C LYS A 151 -3.54 -10.10 11.74
N ARG A 152 -3.04 -10.78 10.68
CA ARG A 152 -1.74 -11.47 10.71
C ARG A 152 -0.59 -10.47 10.89
N ALA A 153 -0.60 -9.36 10.16
CA ALA A 153 0.40 -8.30 10.27
C ALA A 153 0.45 -7.68 11.68
N GLU A 154 -0.70 -7.30 12.24
CA GLU A 154 -0.76 -6.76 13.60
C GLU A 154 -0.26 -7.75 14.65
N ARG A 155 -0.62 -9.04 14.53
CA ARG A 155 -0.16 -10.07 15.47
C ARG A 155 1.36 -10.26 15.38
N THR A 156 1.89 -10.37 14.17
CA THR A 156 3.33 -10.58 13.95
C THR A 156 4.14 -9.34 14.35
N HIS A 157 3.61 -8.13 14.17
CA HIS A 157 4.21 -6.88 14.67
C HIS A 157 4.31 -6.87 16.20
N ARG A 158 3.24 -7.23 16.93
CA ARG A 158 3.27 -7.31 18.40
C ARG A 158 4.34 -8.28 18.91
N VAL A 159 4.46 -9.44 18.27
CA VAL A 159 5.52 -10.42 18.59
C VAL A 159 6.89 -9.85 18.26
N TRP A 160 7.06 -9.23 17.09
CA TRP A 160 8.33 -8.61 16.69
C TRP A 160 8.78 -7.54 17.69
N VAL A 161 7.87 -6.66 18.15
CA VAL A 161 8.19 -5.66 19.18
C VAL A 161 8.60 -6.31 20.50
N ALA A 162 7.91 -7.37 20.93
CA ALA A 162 8.26 -8.11 22.14
C ALA A 162 9.66 -8.76 22.04
N ASP A 163 9.95 -9.42 20.91
CA ASP A 163 11.25 -10.03 20.63
C ASP A 163 12.38 -8.97 20.69
N MET A 164 12.17 -7.80 20.06
CA MET A 164 13.17 -6.72 20.08
C MET A 164 13.43 -6.15 21.47
N ILE A 165 12.41 -6.02 22.33
CA ILE A 165 12.57 -5.53 23.70
C ILE A 165 13.41 -6.51 24.53
N ALA A 166 13.24 -7.82 24.31
CA ALA A 166 13.99 -8.85 25.01
C ALA A 166 15.46 -8.92 24.55
N ASP A 167 15.71 -8.78 23.24
CA ASP A 167 16.99 -9.12 22.63
C ASP A 167 17.90 -7.91 22.35
N MET A 168 17.37 -6.68 22.30
CA MET A 168 18.10 -5.50 21.84
C MET A 168 18.34 -4.46 22.94
N LYS A 169 19.47 -3.75 22.85
CA LYS A 169 19.69 -2.52 23.62
C LYS A 169 18.74 -1.42 23.15
N TRP A 170 18.38 -0.51 24.05
CA TRP A 170 17.37 0.54 23.79
C TRP A 170 17.58 1.33 22.49
N ALA A 171 18.82 1.74 22.18
CA ALA A 171 19.10 2.49 20.95
C ALA A 171 18.93 1.65 19.66
N GLN A 172 19.16 0.34 19.71
CA GLN A 172 18.91 -0.56 18.59
C GLN A 172 17.41 -0.87 18.48
N TYR A 173 16.76 -1.11 19.61
CA TYR A 173 15.31 -1.27 19.69
C TYR A 173 14.57 -0.08 19.09
N SER A 174 14.90 1.16 19.47
CA SER A 174 14.21 2.35 18.98
C SER A 174 14.27 2.44 17.45
N ARG A 175 15.46 2.29 16.87
CA ARG A 175 15.66 2.37 15.42
C ARG A 175 14.89 1.30 14.64
N ASN A 176 14.89 0.06 15.13
CA ASN A 176 14.16 -1.04 14.48
C ASN A 176 12.64 -0.91 14.67
N ARG A 177 12.20 -0.39 15.82
CA ARG A 177 10.77 -0.19 16.11
C ARG A 177 10.15 0.85 15.19
N ASP A 178 10.87 1.92 14.86
CA ASP A 178 10.32 2.98 14.00
C ASP A 178 9.97 2.43 12.61
N ILE A 179 10.83 1.55 12.06
CA ILE A 179 10.55 0.83 10.79
C ILE A 179 9.42 -0.18 10.96
N ALA A 180 9.44 -0.97 12.03
CA ALA A 180 8.37 -1.92 12.32
C ALA A 180 6.99 -1.24 12.39
N ASN A 181 6.96 -0.03 12.96
CA ASN A 181 5.75 0.79 13.05
C ASN A 181 5.31 1.30 11.68
N GLN A 182 6.22 1.78 10.82
CA GLN A 182 5.84 2.16 9.45
C GLN A 182 5.22 1.00 8.69
N LEU A 183 5.85 -0.18 8.71
CA LEU A 183 5.35 -1.36 8.01
C LEU A 183 3.95 -1.78 8.49
N VAL A 184 3.69 -1.80 9.80
CA VAL A 184 2.35 -2.16 10.29
C VAL A 184 1.31 -1.07 9.97
N GLU A 185 1.68 0.21 9.96
CA GLU A 185 0.76 1.28 9.55
C GLU A 185 0.37 1.17 8.06
N VAL A 186 1.30 0.78 7.17
CA VAL A 186 0.98 0.47 5.76
C VAL A 186 -0.12 -0.58 5.69
N THR A 187 -0.02 -1.68 6.45
CA THR A 187 -1.04 -2.74 6.45
C THR A 187 -2.41 -2.25 6.94
N LYS A 188 -2.44 -1.25 7.83
CA LYS A 188 -3.68 -0.62 8.30
C LYS A 188 -4.30 0.28 7.24
N ASP A 189 -3.50 0.96 6.42
CA ASP A 189 -4.00 1.73 5.27
C ASP A 189 -4.53 0.80 4.17
N MET A 190 -3.87 -0.33 3.92
CA MET A 190 -4.40 -1.40 3.05
C MET A 190 -5.78 -1.88 3.54
N ARG A 191 -5.96 -2.02 4.87
CA ARG A 191 -7.28 -2.30 5.46
C ARG A 191 -8.28 -1.17 5.27
N ARG A 192 -7.88 0.10 5.35
CA ARG A 192 -8.77 1.24 5.12
C ARG A 192 -9.28 1.24 3.68
N ILE A 193 -8.41 0.94 2.71
CA ILE A 193 -8.80 0.76 1.30
C ILE A 193 -9.84 -0.35 1.17
N ALA A 194 -9.58 -1.53 1.73
CA ALA A 194 -10.52 -2.64 1.66
C ALA A 194 -11.84 -2.37 2.39
N THR A 195 -11.80 -1.66 3.53
CA THR A 195 -13.01 -1.22 4.24
C THR A 195 -13.83 -0.23 3.39
N GLN A 196 -13.16 0.67 2.66
CA GLN A 196 -13.85 1.58 1.74
C GLN A 196 -14.55 0.80 0.62
N VAL A 197 -13.87 -0.21 0.04
CA VAL A 197 -14.49 -1.12 -0.93
C VAL A 197 -15.68 -1.88 -0.32
N GLY A 198 -15.54 -2.41 0.90
CA GLY A 198 -16.66 -3.03 1.61
C GLY A 198 -17.84 -2.09 1.83
N SER A 199 -17.58 -0.80 2.09
CA SER A 199 -18.65 0.19 2.22
C SER A 199 -19.38 0.45 0.90
N LEU A 200 -18.69 0.38 -0.25
CA LEU A 200 -19.30 0.47 -1.57
C LEU A 200 -20.22 -0.73 -1.84
N ILE A 201 -19.78 -1.94 -1.50
CA ILE A 201 -20.60 -3.17 -1.64
C ILE A 201 -21.91 -3.01 -0.88
N VAL A 202 -21.87 -2.53 0.37
CA VAL A 202 -23.07 -2.33 1.20
C VAL A 202 -23.98 -1.22 0.66
N LYS A 203 -23.43 -0.15 0.06
CA LYS A 203 -24.21 0.96 -0.51
C LYS A 203 -24.99 0.54 -1.77
N GLU A 204 -24.44 -0.38 -2.56
CA GLU A 204 -24.99 -0.81 -3.87
C GLU A 204 -25.81 -2.12 -3.79
N SER A 205 -25.86 -2.76 -2.62
CA SER A 205 -26.73 -3.93 -2.33
C SER A 205 -28.16 -3.51 -2.00
#